data_AF-A0A3A4VKQ2-F1
#
_entry.id   AF-A0A3A4VKQ2-F1
#
_cell.length_a   1.000
_cell.length_b   1.000
_cell.length_c   1.000
_cell.angle_alpha   90.00
_cell.angle_beta   90.00
_cell.angle_gamma   90.00
#
_symmetry.space_group_name_H-M   'P 1'
#
loop_
_entity.id
_entity.type
_entity.pdbx_description
1 polymer ?
#
loop_
_entity_poly.entity_id
_entity_poly.type
_entity_poly.pdbx_seq_one_letter_code
_entity_poly.pdbx_strand_id
1 'polypeptide(L)'
;MPSRKTAAGAFGGGAVLFFILFGVTTPQQPATVADTVTTTPEVVNTSNEPPKADTGANTASHAQTAPAPATTRTQKPTVSAPTPAPAPTPAPTSNSETVSQKSAVRKAISYLNYAAFSHDGLVAQLEYDQFSHADAVYGADNSGADWNEQAAKKAKSYMSYSAFSRGGLIAQLEYDQFTQAQAEYGANAVGL
;
A
#
# COMPACT_ATOMS: atom_id res chain seq x y z
N MET A 1 49.08 -22.13 -38.75
CA MET A 1 47.83 -22.90 -38.53
C MET A 1 48.20 -24.26 -37.93
N PRO A 2 47.59 -24.65 -36.80
CA PRO A 2 46.85 -25.90 -36.80
C PRO A 2 45.38 -25.68 -36.39
N SER A 3 44.61 -26.72 -36.65
CA SER A 3 43.17 -26.71 -36.89
C SER A 3 42.47 -27.56 -35.81
N ARG A 4 41.15 -27.30 -35.66
CA ARG A 4 40.07 -28.26 -35.34
C ARG A 4 39.71 -28.60 -33.87
N LYS A 5 38.40 -28.33 -33.62
CA LYS A 5 37.32 -29.26 -33.18
C LYS A 5 36.84 -29.22 -31.71
N THR A 6 35.58 -28.76 -31.59
CA THR A 6 34.41 -29.31 -30.85
C THR A 6 34.53 -29.74 -29.39
N ALA A 7 33.62 -29.23 -28.55
CA ALA A 7 32.88 -30.04 -27.58
C ALA A 7 31.56 -29.36 -27.18
N ALA A 8 30.47 -30.08 -27.41
CA ALA A 8 29.17 -29.84 -26.79
C ALA A 8 29.18 -30.38 -25.35
N GLY A 9 28.44 -29.71 -24.46
CA GLY A 9 28.22 -30.18 -23.10
C GLY A 9 26.80 -29.84 -22.67
N ALA A 10 25.90 -30.81 -22.81
CA ALA A 10 24.59 -30.81 -22.20
C ALA A 10 24.69 -31.39 -20.78
N PHE A 11 24.13 -30.69 -19.81
CA PHE A 11 23.70 -31.20 -18.50
C PHE A 11 22.46 -30.36 -18.16
N GLY A 12 21.24 -30.90 -18.04
CA GLY A 12 20.88 -32.14 -17.37
C GLY A 12 20.62 -31.82 -15.89
N GLY A 13 19.50 -31.15 -15.59
CA GLY A 13 19.08 -30.84 -14.22
C GLY A 13 17.58 -31.11 -14.07
N GLY A 14 17.25 -32.18 -13.33
CA GLY A 14 15.95 -32.84 -13.35
C GLY A 14 14.80 -32.08 -12.71
N ALA A 15 13.62 -32.25 -13.30
CA ALA A 15 12.35 -31.97 -12.67
C ALA A 15 12.06 -33.05 -11.61
N VAL A 16 12.21 -32.70 -10.33
CA VAL A 16 11.72 -33.52 -9.22
C VAL A 16 10.28 -33.09 -8.92
N LEU A 17 9.33 -33.78 -9.53
CA LEU A 17 7.89 -33.68 -9.23
C LEU A 17 7.61 -34.38 -7.89
N PHE A 18 7.62 -33.63 -6.78
CA PHE A 18 7.03 -34.09 -5.53
C PHE A 18 5.51 -33.90 -5.58
N PHE A 19 4.80 -34.98 -5.93
CA PHE A 19 3.36 -35.10 -5.70
C PHE A 19 3.11 -35.25 -4.20
N ILE A 20 2.85 -34.14 -3.51
CA ILE A 20 2.29 -34.18 -2.16
C ILE A 20 0.79 -34.44 -2.30
N LEU A 21 0.43 -35.70 -2.01
CA LEU A 21 -0.93 -36.19 -1.90
C LEU A 21 -1.60 -35.58 -0.65
N PHE A 22 -2.20 -34.40 -0.79
CA PHE A 22 -3.11 -33.88 0.23
C PHE A 22 -4.49 -34.52 0.04
N GLY A 23 -4.87 -35.36 1.00
CA GLY A 23 -6.21 -35.93 1.09
C GLY A 23 -7.25 -34.84 1.23
N VAL A 24 -8.08 -34.67 0.20
CA VAL A 24 -9.40 -34.03 0.32
C VAL A 24 -10.27 -34.96 1.17
N THR A 25 -10.47 -34.57 2.42
CA THR A 25 -11.55 -35.12 3.25
C THR A 25 -12.82 -34.37 2.89
N THR A 26 -13.66 -35.02 2.10
CA THR A 26 -14.97 -34.53 1.68
C THR A 26 -15.94 -34.63 2.87
N PRO A 27 -16.55 -33.55 3.37
CA PRO A 27 -17.71 -33.70 4.23
C PRO A 27 -18.88 -34.25 3.41
N GLN A 28 -19.41 -35.40 3.84
CA GLN A 28 -20.58 -36.07 3.28
C GLN A 28 -21.79 -35.12 3.24
N GLN A 29 -22.36 -34.97 2.05
CA GLN A 29 -23.69 -34.41 1.82
C GLN A 29 -24.75 -35.47 2.18
N PRO A 30 -25.77 -35.15 2.99
CA PRO A 30 -26.92 -36.03 3.13
C PRO A 30 -27.79 -35.94 1.87
N ALA A 31 -28.07 -37.10 1.28
CA ALA A 31 -29.06 -37.27 0.24
C ALA A 31 -30.46 -36.98 0.81
N THR A 32 -31.26 -36.18 0.11
CA THR A 32 -32.71 -36.17 0.28
C THR A 32 -33.35 -36.11 -1.10
N VAL A 33 -34.32 -37.00 -1.26
CA VAL A 33 -34.96 -37.43 -2.50
C VAL A 33 -35.98 -36.42 -3.03
N ALA A 34 -36.08 -36.41 -4.36
CA ALA A 34 -37.15 -35.95 -5.26
C ALA A 34 -38.33 -35.15 -4.69
N ASP A 35 -38.62 -34.01 -5.32
CA ASP A 35 -39.91 -33.88 -6.00
C ASP A 35 -39.90 -32.89 -7.17
N THR A 36 -40.72 -33.25 -8.15
CA THR A 36 -40.92 -32.64 -9.46
C THR A 36 -41.67 -31.32 -9.32
N VAL A 37 -41.43 -30.32 -10.20
CA VAL A 37 -42.46 -29.55 -10.93
C VAL A 37 -41.78 -28.50 -11.82
N THR A 38 -42.06 -28.65 -13.11
CA THR A 38 -41.92 -27.67 -14.18
C THR A 38 -42.87 -26.50 -13.95
N THR A 39 -42.36 -25.27 -13.86
CA THR A 39 -43.17 -24.06 -14.04
C THR A 39 -42.37 -22.93 -14.70
N THR A 40 -42.87 -22.56 -15.88
CA THR A 40 -42.75 -21.35 -16.72
C THR A 40 -42.24 -20.07 -16.02
N PRO A 41 -41.31 -19.30 -16.61
CA PRO A 41 -41.13 -17.89 -16.24
C PRO A 41 -42.17 -17.03 -16.97
N GLU A 42 -43.22 -16.62 -16.25
CA GLU A 42 -44.10 -15.54 -16.64
C GLU A 42 -43.45 -14.20 -16.27
N VAL A 43 -43.37 -13.31 -17.25
CA VAL A 43 -42.86 -11.94 -17.13
C VAL A 43 -43.92 -11.08 -16.42
N VAL A 44 -43.60 -10.52 -15.25
CA VAL A 44 -44.25 -9.30 -14.75
C VAL A 44 -43.20 -8.34 -14.22
N ASN A 45 -43.10 -7.23 -14.94
CA ASN A 45 -42.36 -6.03 -14.61
C ASN A 45 -43.39 -5.00 -14.11
N THR A 46 -43.32 -4.54 -12.84
CA THR A 46 -43.91 -3.27 -12.33
C THR A 46 -43.26 -2.99 -10.95
N SER A 47 -42.34 -2.04 -10.86
CA SER A 47 -42.55 -0.65 -10.38
C SER A 47 -43.01 -0.52 -8.91
N ASN A 48 -42.11 0.00 -8.06
CA ASN A 48 -42.31 1.10 -7.08
C ASN A 48 -41.56 0.94 -5.72
N GLU A 49 -40.60 1.85 -5.54
CA GLU A 49 -40.29 2.71 -4.36
C GLU A 49 -39.84 2.11 -2.99
N PRO A 50 -38.78 2.68 -2.36
CA PRO A 50 -38.28 2.27 -1.04
C PRO A 50 -39.12 2.81 0.13
N PRO A 51 -39.22 2.08 1.26
CA PRO A 51 -39.83 2.64 2.45
C PRO A 51 -38.91 3.64 3.16
N LYS A 52 -39.55 4.75 3.45
CA LYS A 52 -39.12 5.99 4.09
C LYS A 52 -38.70 5.82 5.57
N ALA A 53 -37.86 6.77 5.97
CA ALA A 53 -37.44 7.19 7.30
C ALA A 53 -38.31 6.80 8.52
N ASP A 54 -37.63 6.37 9.59
CA ASP A 54 -38.12 6.54 10.97
C ASP A 54 -37.25 7.58 11.69
N THR A 55 -37.94 8.55 12.27
CA THR A 55 -37.43 9.71 13.01
C THR A 55 -37.73 9.48 14.48
N GLY A 56 -36.74 9.05 15.25
CA GLY A 56 -36.80 8.96 16.71
C GLY A 56 -36.00 10.09 17.36
N ALA A 57 -36.70 11.14 17.78
CA ALA A 57 -36.15 12.28 18.49
C ALA A 57 -35.64 11.88 19.89
N ASN A 58 -34.44 12.33 20.26
CA ASN A 58 -34.06 12.48 21.66
C ASN A 58 -33.46 13.87 21.87
N THR A 59 -34.33 14.80 22.26
CA THR A 59 -34.01 16.13 22.77
C THR A 59 -34.19 16.07 24.28
N ALA A 60 -33.08 16.08 25.02
CA ALA A 60 -33.05 16.45 26.43
C ALA A 60 -32.06 17.59 26.59
N SER A 61 -32.64 18.80 26.61
CA SER A 61 -32.06 20.06 27.00
C SER A 61 -31.45 19.97 28.41
N HIS A 62 -30.20 20.38 28.57
CA HIS A 62 -29.66 20.92 29.81
C HIS A 62 -28.97 22.26 29.48
N ALA A 63 -29.78 23.31 29.40
CA ALA A 63 -29.31 24.67 29.59
C ALA A 63 -29.16 24.92 31.09
N GLN A 64 -27.92 25.16 31.55
CA GLN A 64 -27.69 25.85 32.81
C GLN A 64 -26.73 27.01 32.61
N THR A 65 -27.21 28.14 33.10
CA THR A 65 -26.78 29.51 32.91
C THR A 65 -25.48 29.83 33.66
N ALA A 66 -24.70 30.73 33.08
CA ALA A 66 -23.55 31.39 33.67
C ALA A 66 -23.90 32.24 34.91
N PRO A 67 -22.91 32.46 35.78
CA PRO A 67 -22.60 33.83 36.20
C PRO A 67 -21.13 34.19 35.94
N ALA A 68 -20.91 35.39 35.42
CA ALA A 68 -19.64 36.13 35.43
C ALA A 68 -19.40 36.77 36.84
N PRO A 69 -18.34 37.57 37.11
CA PRO A 69 -17.00 37.72 36.52
C PRO A 69 -15.83 37.68 37.56
N ALA A 70 -14.59 37.69 37.03
CA ALA A 70 -13.35 38.29 37.57
C ALA A 70 -12.73 37.81 38.91
N THR A 71 -11.53 37.22 38.81
CA THR A 71 -10.37 37.67 39.61
C THR A 71 -9.08 37.41 38.82
N THR A 72 -8.50 38.50 38.32
CA THR A 72 -7.13 38.57 37.81
C THR A 72 -6.16 38.31 38.96
N ARG A 73 -5.45 37.19 38.95
CA ARG A 73 -4.26 36.97 39.79
C ARG A 73 -3.03 37.10 38.93
N THR A 74 -2.41 38.27 38.98
CA THR A 74 -1.05 38.53 38.52
C THR A 74 -0.09 37.57 39.22
N GLN A 75 0.25 36.46 38.56
CA GLN A 75 1.42 35.67 38.91
C GLN A 75 2.60 36.25 38.14
N LYS A 76 3.56 36.78 38.90
CA LYS A 76 4.88 37.20 38.44
C LYS A 76 5.56 36.04 37.70
N PRO A 77 5.91 36.16 36.41
CA PRO A 77 6.75 35.18 35.76
C PRO A 77 8.14 35.27 36.40
N THR A 78 8.53 34.24 37.13
CA THR A 78 9.93 33.98 37.42
C THR A 78 10.58 33.62 36.09
N VAL A 79 11.42 34.52 35.58
CA VAL A 79 12.21 34.33 34.36
C VAL A 79 13.19 33.18 34.62
N SER A 80 12.86 31.99 34.13
CA SER A 80 13.86 30.96 33.87
C SER A 80 14.73 31.46 32.71
N ALA A 81 16.02 31.63 32.99
CA ALA A 81 17.01 32.00 31.99
C ALA A 81 16.95 31.02 30.79
N PRO A 82 17.11 31.51 29.55
CA PRO A 82 17.14 30.63 28.39
C PRO A 82 18.33 29.69 28.52
N THR A 83 18.05 28.39 28.56
CA THR A 83 19.03 27.35 28.22
C THR A 83 19.63 27.71 26.86
N PRO A 84 20.96 27.76 26.69
CA PRO A 84 21.56 27.99 25.39
C PRO A 84 21.02 26.96 24.40
N ALA A 85 20.40 27.44 23.31
CA ALA A 85 20.10 26.59 22.19
C ALA A 85 21.40 25.88 21.78
N PRO A 86 21.40 24.54 21.56
CA PRO A 86 22.58 23.86 21.06
C PRO A 86 23.02 24.56 19.78
N ALA A 87 24.30 24.94 19.74
CA ALA A 87 24.91 25.56 18.58
C ALA A 87 24.61 24.71 17.33
N PRO A 88 24.36 25.33 16.16
CA PRO A 88 24.11 24.59 14.94
C PRO A 88 25.29 23.65 14.69
N THR A 89 25.00 22.35 14.66
CA THR A 89 25.93 21.33 14.19
C THR A 89 26.49 21.79 12.84
N PRO A 90 27.82 21.81 12.64
CA PRO A 90 28.39 22.22 11.36
C PRO A 90 27.83 21.32 10.25
N ALA A 91 27.18 21.94 9.27
CA ALA A 91 26.69 21.25 8.09
C ALA A 91 27.89 20.59 7.38
N PRO A 92 27.93 19.26 7.23
CA PRO A 92 28.97 18.63 6.42
C PRO A 92 28.74 19.04 4.98
N THR A 93 29.56 19.98 4.51
CA THR A 93 29.67 20.29 3.08
C THR A 93 30.64 19.29 2.49
N SER A 94 30.12 18.16 2.02
CA SER A 94 30.90 17.20 1.23
C SER A 94 29.97 16.55 0.21
N ASN A 95 30.25 16.76 -1.07
CA ASN A 95 29.60 16.14 -2.24
C ASN A 95 29.87 14.62 -2.33
N SER A 96 30.05 13.93 -1.21
CA SER A 96 30.29 12.49 -1.13
C SER A 96 29.18 11.86 -0.32
N GLU A 97 28.53 10.86 -0.93
CA GLU A 97 27.52 10.03 -0.31
C GLU A 97 27.98 9.46 1.04
N THR A 98 27.13 9.57 2.07
CA THR A 98 27.40 9.04 3.41
C THR A 98 27.25 7.51 3.46
N VAL A 99 27.78 6.86 4.51
CA VAL A 99 27.58 5.42 4.72
C VAL A 99 26.09 5.08 4.96
N SER A 100 25.36 5.98 5.62
CA SER A 100 23.92 5.84 5.86
C SER A 100 23.15 5.85 4.54
N GLN A 101 23.41 6.84 3.68
CA GLN A 101 22.83 6.95 2.33
C GLN A 101 23.07 5.69 1.49
N LYS A 102 24.32 5.19 1.45
CA LYS A 102 24.65 3.92 0.75
C LYS A 102 23.83 2.74 1.26
N SER A 103 23.54 2.72 2.56
CA SER A 103 22.76 1.65 3.19
C SER A 103 21.28 1.79 2.88
N ALA A 104 20.75 3.01 2.85
CA ALA A 104 19.39 3.32 2.43
C ALA A 104 19.16 2.90 0.97
N VAL A 105 20.09 3.21 0.05
CA VAL A 105 20.02 2.79 -1.36
C VAL A 105 19.97 1.27 -1.49
N ARG A 106 20.87 0.54 -0.80
CA ARG A 106 20.85 -0.94 -0.83
C ARG A 106 19.55 -1.51 -0.29
N LYS A 107 19.01 -0.92 0.78
CA LYS A 107 17.74 -1.35 1.37
C LYS A 107 16.56 -1.04 0.44
N ALA A 108 16.52 0.13 -0.18
CA ALA A 108 15.55 0.52 -1.20
C ALA A 108 15.48 -0.53 -2.32
N ILE A 109 16.64 -0.87 -2.90
CA ILE A 109 16.75 -1.89 -3.95
C ILE A 109 16.24 -3.25 -3.45
N SER A 110 16.58 -3.64 -2.22
CA SER A 110 16.08 -4.89 -1.64
C SER A 110 14.55 -4.92 -1.52
N TYR A 111 13.92 -3.82 -1.13
CA TYR A 111 12.46 -3.73 -1.06
C TYR A 111 11.82 -3.82 -2.44
N LEU A 112 12.36 -3.07 -3.42
CA LEU A 112 11.86 -3.06 -4.80
C LEU A 112 12.02 -4.41 -5.53
N ASN A 113 12.96 -5.25 -5.08
CA ASN A 113 13.09 -6.62 -5.55
C ASN A 113 12.04 -7.57 -4.96
N TYR A 114 11.47 -7.24 -3.80
CA TYR A 114 10.49 -8.05 -3.10
C TYR A 114 9.05 -7.67 -3.44
N ALA A 115 8.76 -6.37 -3.49
CA ALA A 115 7.43 -5.84 -3.78
C ALA A 115 7.51 -4.49 -4.51
N ALA A 116 6.41 -4.10 -5.15
CA ALA A 116 6.29 -2.79 -5.76
C ALA A 116 5.97 -1.71 -4.73
N PHE A 117 6.61 -0.55 -4.87
CA PHE A 117 6.40 0.62 -4.02
C PHE A 117 6.26 1.87 -4.88
N SER A 118 5.45 2.83 -4.43
CA SER A 118 5.58 4.21 -4.87
C SER A 118 6.88 4.82 -4.31
N HIS A 119 7.29 5.97 -4.83
CA HIS A 119 8.44 6.68 -4.29
C HIS A 119 8.22 7.02 -2.81
N ASP A 120 7.13 7.71 -2.49
CA ASP A 120 6.81 8.12 -1.11
C ASP A 120 6.58 6.91 -0.20
N GLY A 121 5.95 5.85 -0.69
CA GLY A 121 5.78 4.60 0.06
C GLY A 121 7.12 3.93 0.38
N LEU A 122 8.10 3.98 -0.52
CA LEU A 122 9.44 3.46 -0.26
C LEU A 122 10.21 4.33 0.74
N VAL A 123 10.07 5.66 0.67
CA VAL A 123 10.63 6.59 1.66
C VAL A 123 10.08 6.27 3.05
N ALA A 124 8.76 6.18 3.20
CA ALA A 124 8.12 5.84 4.47
C ALA A 124 8.58 4.47 5.01
N GLN A 125 8.76 3.49 4.13
CA GLN A 125 9.28 2.17 4.52
C GLN A 125 10.72 2.23 5.04
N LEU A 126 11.57 3.10 4.47
CA LEU A 126 12.94 3.30 4.94
C LEU A 126 12.98 4.08 6.27
N GLU A 127 12.09 5.05 6.46
CA GLU A 127 11.97 5.75 7.74
C GLU A 127 11.51 4.81 8.86
N TYR A 128 10.60 3.89 8.56
CA TYR A 128 10.22 2.83 9.50
C TYR A 128 11.43 1.99 9.93
N ASP A 129 12.34 1.72 8.99
CA ASP A 129 13.63 1.06 9.21
C ASP A 129 14.69 1.95 9.92
N GLN A 130 14.28 3.11 10.44
CA GLN A 130 15.08 4.05 11.23
C GLN A 130 16.16 4.80 10.42
N PHE A 131 16.03 4.87 9.09
CA PHE A 131 16.79 5.85 8.33
C PHE A 131 16.27 7.26 8.62
N SER A 132 17.16 8.26 8.62
CA SER A 132 16.72 9.65 8.66
C SER A 132 15.90 9.95 7.41
N HIS A 133 14.96 10.90 7.48
CA HIS A 133 14.16 11.31 6.32
C HIS A 133 15.04 11.64 5.10
N ALA A 134 16.12 12.38 5.32
CA ALA A 134 17.06 12.75 4.26
C ALA A 134 17.75 11.53 3.62
N ASP A 135 18.15 10.53 4.42
CA ASP A 135 18.75 9.30 3.89
C ASP A 135 17.71 8.41 3.19
N ALA A 136 16.48 8.37 3.69
CA ALA A 136 15.37 7.61 3.11
C ALA A 136 14.98 8.15 1.72
N VAL A 137 14.80 9.47 1.60
CA VAL A 137 14.59 10.15 0.32
C VAL A 137 15.76 9.89 -0.62
N TYR A 138 16.99 10.07 -0.14
CA TYR A 138 18.18 9.76 -0.93
C TYR A 138 18.18 8.30 -1.41
N GLY A 139 17.81 7.35 -0.55
CA GLY A 139 17.71 5.92 -0.87
C GLY A 139 16.71 5.63 -1.99
N ALA A 140 15.51 6.22 -1.92
CA ALA A 140 14.49 6.09 -2.95
C ALA A 140 14.94 6.72 -4.28
N ASP A 141 15.46 7.95 -4.24
CA ASP A 141 15.93 8.70 -5.42
C ASP A 141 17.07 7.99 -6.16
N ASN A 142 17.98 7.35 -5.41
CA ASN A 142 19.17 6.70 -5.96
C ASN A 142 19.02 5.18 -6.11
N SER A 143 17.80 4.65 -5.95
CA SER A 143 17.52 3.21 -6.12
C SER A 143 17.56 2.74 -7.57
N GLY A 144 17.46 3.66 -8.53
CA GLY A 144 17.34 3.36 -9.96
C GLY A 144 15.94 2.87 -10.37
N ALA A 145 14.93 3.08 -9.52
CA ALA A 145 13.55 2.72 -9.83
C ALA A 145 12.97 3.57 -10.97
N ASP A 146 12.27 2.90 -11.88
CA ASP A 146 11.27 3.55 -12.73
C ASP A 146 9.92 3.47 -12.02
N TRP A 147 9.40 4.62 -11.60
CA TRP A 147 8.18 4.70 -10.81
C TRP A 147 6.91 4.35 -11.59
N ASN A 148 6.90 4.52 -12.92
CA ASN A 148 5.81 4.05 -13.76
C ASN A 148 5.83 2.52 -13.82
N GLU A 149 7.01 1.91 -13.97
CA GLU A 149 7.16 0.46 -13.92
C GLU A 149 6.78 -0.13 -12.55
N GLN A 150 7.09 0.58 -11.44
CA GLN A 150 6.62 0.16 -10.12
C GLN A 150 5.09 0.22 -10.00
N ALA A 151 4.45 1.26 -10.55
CA ALA A 151 2.99 1.35 -10.58
C ALA A 151 2.37 0.21 -11.40
N ALA A 152 2.94 -0.11 -12.56
CA ALA A 152 2.50 -1.25 -13.39
C ALA A 152 2.65 -2.60 -12.67
N LYS A 153 3.76 -2.81 -11.95
CA LYS A 153 3.96 -4.02 -11.12
C LYS A 153 2.93 -4.10 -10.00
N LYS A 154 2.66 -3.00 -9.30
CA LYS A 154 1.64 -2.94 -8.24
C LYS A 154 0.24 -3.21 -8.79
N ALA A 155 -0.12 -2.55 -9.90
CA ALA A 155 -1.38 -2.75 -10.60
C ALA A 155 -1.60 -4.22 -10.97
N LYS A 156 -0.58 -4.86 -11.56
CA LYS A 156 -0.61 -6.28 -11.90
C LYS A 156 -0.77 -7.17 -10.67
N SER A 157 -0.10 -6.84 -9.57
CA SER A 157 -0.25 -7.54 -8.30
C SER A 157 -1.70 -7.49 -7.81
N TYR A 158 -2.33 -6.31 -7.79
CA TYR A 158 -3.74 -6.19 -7.40
C TYR A 158 -4.68 -7.00 -8.32
N MET A 159 -4.48 -6.94 -9.63
CA MET A 159 -5.24 -7.73 -10.61
C MET A 159 -5.12 -9.24 -10.39
N SER A 160 -4.03 -9.72 -9.79
CA SER A 160 -3.86 -11.14 -9.52
C SER A 160 -4.69 -11.65 -8.34
N TYR A 161 -5.12 -10.76 -7.43
CA TYR A 161 -5.87 -11.13 -6.23
C TYR A 161 -7.33 -10.65 -6.25
N SER A 162 -7.66 -9.60 -7.01
CA SER A 162 -9.00 -9.02 -7.06
C SER A 162 -9.25 -8.28 -8.37
N ALA A 163 -10.51 -8.26 -8.81
CA ALA A 163 -10.93 -7.46 -9.96
C ALA A 163 -11.19 -6.01 -9.53
N PHE A 164 -10.73 -5.05 -10.33
CA PHE A 164 -10.96 -3.62 -10.16
C PHE A 164 -11.48 -3.04 -11.48
N SER A 165 -12.30 -2.01 -11.40
CA SER A 165 -12.51 -1.10 -12.53
C SER A 165 -11.27 -0.23 -12.73
N ARG A 166 -11.12 0.41 -13.90
CA ARG A 166 -10.02 1.35 -14.17
C ARG A 166 -9.91 2.42 -13.08
N GLY A 167 -11.00 3.13 -12.80
CA GLY A 167 -11.02 4.19 -11.79
C GLY A 167 -10.75 3.67 -10.38
N GLY A 168 -11.25 2.49 -10.04
CA GLY A 168 -10.98 1.86 -8.74
C GLY A 168 -9.50 1.49 -8.57
N LEU A 169 -8.87 0.97 -9.62
CA LEU A 169 -7.44 0.63 -9.58
C LEU A 169 -6.57 1.90 -9.48
N ILE A 170 -6.91 2.96 -10.22
CA ILE A 170 -6.23 4.25 -10.12
C ILE A 170 -6.30 4.79 -8.69
N ALA A 171 -7.50 4.85 -8.10
CA ALA A 171 -7.67 5.30 -6.72
C ALA A 171 -6.90 4.43 -5.71
N GLN A 172 -6.83 3.12 -5.95
CA GLN A 172 -6.07 2.21 -5.08
C GLN A 172 -4.55 2.46 -5.17
N LEU A 173 -4.03 2.75 -6.36
CA LEU A 173 -2.62 3.10 -6.54
C LEU A 173 -2.31 4.47 -5.91
N GLU A 174 -3.20 5.45 -6.03
CA GLU A 174 -3.07 6.76 -5.35
C GLU A 174 -3.10 6.63 -3.83
N TYR A 175 -3.95 5.74 -3.29
CA TYR A 175 -3.92 5.41 -1.86
C TYR A 175 -2.55 4.89 -1.43
N ASP A 176 -1.93 4.04 -2.26
CA ASP A 176 -0.55 3.56 -2.13
C ASP A 176 0.52 4.63 -2.45
N GLN A 177 0.11 5.91 -2.55
CA GLN A 177 0.96 7.09 -2.78
C GLN A 177 1.66 7.12 -4.14
N PHE A 178 1.12 6.43 -5.15
CA PHE A 178 1.52 6.71 -6.53
C PHE A 178 0.90 8.05 -6.98
N THR A 179 1.64 8.82 -7.78
CA THR A 179 1.06 10.01 -8.42
C THR A 179 -0.06 9.61 -9.38
N GLN A 180 -0.99 10.53 -9.65
CA GLN A 180 -2.06 10.35 -10.66
C GLN A 180 -1.53 9.75 -11.97
N ALA A 181 -0.45 10.32 -12.53
CA ALA A 181 0.11 9.88 -13.79
C ALA A 181 0.68 8.45 -13.72
N GLN A 182 1.32 8.09 -12.60
CA GLN A 182 1.82 6.73 -12.38
C GLN A 182 0.68 5.73 -12.19
N ALA A 183 -0.37 6.11 -11.44
CA ALA A 183 -1.54 5.29 -11.23
C ALA A 183 -2.29 5.02 -12.55
N GLU A 184 -2.46 6.05 -13.39
CA GLU A 184 -2.99 5.92 -14.75
C GLU A 184 -2.12 5.04 -15.63
N TYR A 185 -0.80 5.19 -15.58
CA TYR A 185 0.14 4.31 -16.28
C TYR A 185 -0.04 2.86 -15.84
N GLY A 186 -0.11 2.60 -14.52
CA GLY A 186 -0.31 1.27 -13.97
C GLY A 186 -1.61 0.62 -14.42
N ALA A 187 -2.72 1.37 -14.43
CA ALA A 187 -4.01 0.88 -14.93
C ALA A 187 -3.94 0.54 -16.43
N ASN A 188 -3.34 1.42 -17.24
CA ASN A 188 -3.14 1.18 -18.67
C ASN A 188 -2.29 -0.09 -18.92
N ALA A 189 -1.23 -0.29 -18.13
CA ALA A 189 -0.30 -1.41 -18.28
C ALA A 189 -0.95 -2.78 -18.03
N VAL A 190 -2.08 -2.83 -17.31
CA VAL A 190 -2.88 -4.06 -17.11
C VAL A 190 -4.10 -4.15 -18.03
N GLY A 191 -4.25 -3.24 -18.99
CA GLY A 191 -5.32 -3.25 -19.98
C GLY A 191 -6.64 -2.64 -19.52
N LEU A 192 -6.63 -1.84 -18.46
CA LEU A 192 -7.77 -1.05 -17.99
C LEU A 192 -7.66 0.39 -18.47
#